data_AF-A0A934XWV3-F1
#
_entry.id   AF-A0A934XWV3-F1
#
_cell.length_a   1.000
_cell.length_b   1.000
_cell.length_c   1.000
_cell.angle_alpha   90.00
_cell.angle_beta   90.00
_cell.angle_gamma   90.00
#
_symmetry.space_group_name_H-M   'P 1'
#
loop_
_entity.id
_entity.type
_entity.pdbx_description
1 polymer ?
#
loop_
_entity_poly.entity_id
_entity_poly.type
_entity_poly.pdbx_seq_one_letter_code
_entity_poly.pdbx_strand_id
1 'polypeptide(L)'
;MTTESNYNFETIVRHANPHKATVLRIMAGVDYEFNLNNPVVRELHEQGVIEARPDGACRIANPIYQVVLFAAFRPIEAGLQGAAVANGYDFRPHVVDGRLQMDVILSRFRAFVERRGRAAFKISETPQEATGQYLLTAYLDLLVRQVGGEVFAEVPSGAGRLDVIVVFNGQRYVIETKLWRGPAAFDASVTQVQSYLRSEGQTTGYLVVFHARPAIYGRLPEGELEFVREDEGVTIHVYLVRLG
;
A
#
# COMPACT_ATOMS: atom_id res chain seq x y z
N MET A 1 4.83 -17.72 8.28
CA MET A 1 3.46 -17.62 8.83
C MET A 1 3.51 -18.18 10.24
N THR A 2 3.31 -17.35 11.26
CA THR A 2 3.21 -17.80 12.65
C THR A 2 1.86 -18.51 12.84
N THR A 3 1.89 -19.80 13.15
CA THR A 3 0.72 -20.68 13.34
C THR A 3 0.21 -20.70 14.78
N GLU A 4 0.60 -19.73 15.62
CA GLU A 4 0.18 -19.67 17.02
C GLU A 4 -0.84 -18.55 17.25
N SER A 5 -1.99 -18.91 17.84
CA SER A 5 -2.96 -17.95 18.37
C SER A 5 -2.39 -17.30 19.63
N ASN A 6 -1.91 -16.07 19.51
CA ASN A 6 -1.60 -15.24 20.67
C ASN A 6 -2.86 -14.49 21.07
N TYR A 7 -3.34 -14.71 22.30
CA TYR A 7 -4.54 -14.07 22.87
C TYR A 7 -4.52 -12.53 22.74
N ASN A 8 -3.33 -11.94 22.72
CA ASN A 8 -3.14 -10.51 22.50
C ASN A 8 -3.50 -10.09 21.06
N PHE A 9 -3.14 -10.86 20.03
CA PHE A 9 -3.42 -10.53 18.64
C PHE A 9 -4.91 -10.57 18.29
N GLU A 10 -5.64 -11.57 18.79
CA GLU A 10 -7.10 -11.64 18.61
C GLU A 10 -7.82 -10.47 19.28
N THR A 11 -7.36 -10.08 20.47
CA THR A 11 -7.90 -8.93 21.20
C THR A 11 -7.67 -7.63 20.42
N ILE A 12 -6.45 -7.40 19.95
CA ILE A 12 -6.10 -6.23 19.14
C ILE A 12 -6.96 -6.17 17.87
N VAL A 13 -7.11 -7.27 17.13
CA VAL A 13 -7.94 -7.32 15.92
C VAL A 13 -9.41 -7.04 16.24
N ARG A 14 -9.95 -7.63 17.32
CA ARG A 14 -11.35 -7.46 17.73
C ARG A 14 -11.69 -5.99 17.99
N HIS A 15 -10.82 -5.26 18.68
CA HIS A 15 -11.05 -3.84 19.01
C HIS A 15 -10.71 -2.90 17.85
N ALA A 16 -9.79 -3.29 16.98
CA ALA A 16 -9.43 -2.49 15.82
C ALA A 16 -10.43 -2.61 14.66
N ASN A 17 -11.11 -3.76 14.50
CA ASN A 17 -11.97 -4.03 13.35
C ASN A 17 -13.20 -3.09 13.21
N PRO A 18 -13.93 -2.72 14.29
CA PRO A 18 -15.00 -1.73 14.20
C PRO A 18 -14.51 -0.36 13.70
N HIS A 19 -13.25 -0.04 13.97
CA HIS A 19 -12.60 1.24 13.65
C HIS A 19 -11.58 1.10 12.50
N LYS A 20 -11.76 0.09 11.63
CA LYS A 20 -10.81 -0.30 10.58
C LYS A 20 -10.31 0.87 9.75
N ALA A 21 -11.20 1.79 9.36
CA ALA A 21 -10.83 2.99 8.63
C ALA A 21 -9.79 3.83 9.40
N THR A 22 -10.09 4.18 10.66
CA THR A 22 -9.20 4.95 11.54
C THR A 22 -7.87 4.25 11.77
N VAL A 23 -7.90 2.94 12.04
CA VAL A 23 -6.68 2.17 12.30
C VAL A 23 -5.79 2.08 11.06
N LEU A 24 -6.38 1.88 9.86
CA LEU A 24 -5.63 1.94 8.59
C LEU A 24 -4.97 3.31 8.37
N ARG A 25 -5.63 4.41 8.74
CA ARG A 25 -5.03 5.76 8.66
C ARG A 25 -3.82 5.89 9.58
N ILE A 26 -3.95 5.43 10.83
CA ILE A 26 -2.86 5.47 11.82
C ILE A 26 -1.69 4.57 11.41
N MET A 27 -1.96 3.37 10.88
CA MET A 27 -0.94 2.44 10.39
C MET A 27 -0.07 3.07 9.30
N ALA A 28 -0.66 3.87 8.43
CA ALA A 28 0.02 4.51 7.33
C ALA A 28 0.58 5.90 7.67
N GLY A 29 0.69 6.22 8.96
CA GLY A 29 1.35 7.44 9.41
C GLY A 29 0.57 8.73 9.16
N VAL A 30 -0.71 8.66 8.78
CA VAL A 30 -1.56 9.86 8.65
C VAL A 30 -1.74 10.47 10.03
N ASP A 31 -1.44 11.76 10.15
CA ASP A 31 -1.65 12.52 11.38
C ASP A 31 -3.11 12.42 11.80
N TYR A 32 -3.31 11.66 12.87
CA TYR A 32 -4.57 11.49 13.54
C TYR A 32 -4.36 11.93 14.98
N GLU A 33 -5.05 12.98 15.41
CA GLU A 33 -4.83 13.59 16.72
C GLU A 33 -5.04 12.55 17.84
N PHE A 34 -4.05 12.45 18.75
CA PHE A 34 -4.19 11.66 19.95
C PHE A 34 -5.01 12.45 20.99
N ASN A 35 -6.32 12.20 21.00
CA ASN A 35 -7.26 12.86 21.89
C ASN A 35 -8.15 11.84 22.61
N LEU A 36 -7.93 11.63 23.91
CA LEU A 36 -8.72 10.68 24.71
C LEU A 36 -10.19 11.11 24.92
N ASN A 37 -10.59 12.32 24.53
CA ASN A 37 -12.01 12.69 24.46
C ASN A 37 -12.70 12.14 23.20
N ASN A 38 -11.93 11.74 22.18
CA ASN A 38 -12.46 10.97 21.07
C ASN A 38 -12.67 9.51 21.52
N PRO A 39 -13.90 8.97 21.51
CA PRO A 39 -14.18 7.65 22.03
C PRO A 39 -13.44 6.53 21.27
N VAL A 40 -13.20 6.71 19.96
CA VAL A 40 -12.44 5.77 19.14
C VAL A 40 -10.98 5.73 19.56
N VAL A 41 -10.36 6.89 19.77
CA VAL A 41 -8.95 6.99 20.21
C VAL A 41 -8.80 6.40 21.60
N ARG A 42 -9.72 6.74 22.51
CA ARG A 42 -9.73 6.20 23.87
C ARG A 42 -9.78 4.68 23.88
N GLU A 43 -10.74 4.09 23.17
CA GLU A 43 -10.89 2.63 23.11
C GLU A 43 -9.63 1.97 22.52
N LEU A 44 -9.14 2.45 21.38
CA LEU A 44 -7.95 1.89 20.74
C LEU A 44 -6.70 2.01 21.61
N HIS A 45 -6.57 3.09 22.38
CA HIS A 45 -5.46 3.29 23.32
C HIS A 45 -5.57 2.38 24.54
N GLU A 46 -6.75 2.30 25.17
CA GLU A 46 -7.00 1.44 26.33
C GLU A 46 -6.77 -0.05 26.02
N GLN A 47 -7.02 -0.46 24.77
CA GLN A 47 -6.78 -1.81 24.28
C GLN A 47 -5.35 -2.02 23.76
N GLY A 48 -4.48 -1.01 23.85
CA GLY A 48 -3.07 -1.09 23.43
C GLY A 48 -2.88 -1.19 21.92
N VAL A 49 -3.88 -0.85 21.10
CA VAL A 49 -3.77 -0.83 19.63
C VAL A 49 -2.93 0.34 19.18
N ILE A 50 -3.13 1.51 19.81
CA ILE A 50 -2.46 2.76 19.45
C ILE A 50 -1.84 3.44 20.67
N GLU A 51 -0.86 4.30 20.43
CA GLU A 51 -0.25 5.16 21.44
C GLU A 51 0.04 6.56 20.87
N ALA A 52 0.35 7.50 21.76
CA ALA A 52 0.73 8.85 21.38
C ALA A 52 2.16 8.88 20.83
N ARG A 53 2.34 9.57 19.71
CA ARG A 53 3.63 10.02 19.21
C ARG A 53 4.07 11.30 19.95
N PRO A 54 5.38 11.63 19.95
CA PRO A 54 5.87 12.87 20.55
C PRO A 54 5.26 14.15 19.98
N ASP A 55 4.75 14.12 18.75
CA ASP A 55 4.10 15.24 18.06
C ASP A 55 2.58 15.34 18.34
N GLY A 56 2.05 14.48 19.22
CA GLY A 56 0.64 14.50 19.62
C GLY A 56 -0.32 13.76 18.68
N ALA A 57 0.19 13.08 17.65
CA ALA A 57 -0.63 12.20 16.81
C ALA A 57 -0.56 10.74 17.26
N CYS A 58 -1.47 9.90 16.75
CA CYS A 58 -1.51 8.47 17.02
C CYS A 58 -0.45 7.71 16.21
N ARG A 59 0.09 6.63 16.79
CA ARG A 59 0.77 5.54 16.07
C ARG A 59 0.31 4.18 16.58
N ILE A 60 0.56 3.11 15.82
CA ILE A 60 0.36 1.75 16.32
C ILE A 60 1.39 1.47 17.42
N ALA A 61 0.92 0.98 18.57
CA ALA A 61 1.74 0.85 19.78
C ALA A 61 2.84 -0.20 19.66
N ASN A 62 2.67 -1.21 18.81
CA ASN A 62 3.67 -2.23 18.55
C ASN A 62 3.80 -2.52 17.04
N PRO A 63 5.01 -2.48 16.45
CA PRO A 63 5.23 -2.83 15.05
C PRO A 63 4.66 -4.20 14.65
N ILE A 64 4.67 -5.19 15.55
CA ILE A 64 4.09 -6.52 15.28
C ILE A 64 2.58 -6.43 15.06
N TYR A 65 1.88 -5.53 15.75
CA TYR A 65 0.45 -5.33 15.55
C TYR A 65 0.13 -4.79 14.16
N GLN A 66 1.04 -4.03 13.54
CA GLN A 66 0.84 -3.58 12.17
C GLN A 66 0.70 -4.79 11.23
N VAL A 67 1.55 -5.81 11.38
CA VAL A 67 1.50 -7.05 10.57
C VAL A 67 0.19 -7.81 10.82
N VAL A 68 -0.21 -7.94 12.08
CA VAL A 68 -1.43 -8.66 12.49
C VAL A 68 -2.69 -7.94 11.98
N LEU A 69 -2.78 -6.64 12.22
CA LEU A 69 -3.88 -5.79 11.78
C LEU A 69 -3.93 -5.73 10.26
N PHE A 70 -2.78 -5.65 9.59
CA PHE A 70 -2.69 -5.69 8.14
C PHE A 70 -3.31 -6.98 7.59
N ALA A 71 -2.92 -8.13 8.17
CA ALA A 71 -3.43 -9.44 7.78
C ALA A 71 -4.93 -9.62 8.05
N ALA A 72 -5.43 -9.11 9.18
CA ALA A 72 -6.83 -9.18 9.58
C ALA A 72 -7.72 -8.22 8.78
N PHE A 73 -7.20 -7.05 8.44
CA PHE A 73 -7.90 -6.04 7.66
C PHE A 73 -7.88 -6.33 6.17
N ARG A 74 -7.12 -7.35 5.72
CA ARG A 74 -7.02 -7.69 4.30
C ARG A 74 -8.43 -7.63 3.74
N PRO A 75 -8.67 -6.91 2.64
CA PRO A 75 -9.99 -6.88 2.06
C PRO A 75 -10.32 -8.32 1.67
N ILE A 76 -11.03 -9.03 2.54
CA ILE A 76 -11.87 -10.16 2.17
C ILE A 76 -13.09 -9.54 1.50
N GLU A 77 -12.87 -8.68 0.51
CA GLU A 77 -13.92 -8.43 -0.44
C GLU A 77 -14.01 -9.71 -1.24
N ALA A 78 -15.22 -10.28 -1.28
CA ALA A 78 -15.58 -11.31 -2.24
C ALA A 78 -15.25 -10.89 -3.69
N GLY A 79 -14.91 -9.62 -3.96
CA GLY A 79 -14.35 -9.15 -5.23
C GLY A 79 -12.83 -9.33 -5.41
N LEU A 80 -11.98 -9.18 -4.38
CA LEU A 80 -10.52 -9.34 -4.48
C LEU A 80 -10.13 -10.80 -4.29
N GLN A 81 -10.64 -11.43 -3.22
CA GLN A 81 -10.56 -12.86 -3.04
C GLN A 81 -11.45 -13.59 -4.03
N GLY A 82 -12.66 -13.16 -4.38
CA GLY A 82 -13.42 -13.86 -5.44
C GLY A 82 -12.87 -13.62 -6.86
N ALA A 83 -12.19 -12.51 -7.17
CA ALA A 83 -11.47 -12.42 -8.44
C ALA A 83 -10.21 -13.30 -8.48
N ALA A 84 -9.52 -13.49 -7.35
CA ALA A 84 -8.35 -14.37 -7.27
C ALA A 84 -8.72 -15.86 -7.11
N VAL A 85 -9.70 -16.15 -6.25
CA VAL A 85 -10.17 -17.47 -5.81
C VAL A 85 -11.37 -17.96 -6.62
N ALA A 86 -12.37 -17.13 -6.92
CA ALA A 86 -13.56 -17.58 -7.68
C ALA A 86 -13.34 -17.64 -9.20
N ASN A 87 -12.26 -17.06 -9.73
CA ASN A 87 -11.85 -17.22 -11.13
C ASN A 87 -10.58 -18.07 -11.34
N GLY A 88 -9.97 -18.63 -10.28
CA GLY A 88 -8.72 -19.38 -10.42
C GLY A 88 -7.64 -18.58 -11.15
N TYR A 89 -7.44 -17.31 -10.76
CA TYR A 89 -6.49 -16.43 -11.43
C TYR A 89 -5.08 -16.95 -11.18
N ASP A 90 -4.61 -17.77 -12.12
CA ASP A 90 -3.28 -18.32 -12.09
C ASP A 90 -2.28 -17.17 -12.23
N PHE A 91 -1.47 -16.98 -11.19
CA PHE A 91 -0.42 -15.98 -11.20
C PHE A 91 0.85 -16.47 -11.92
N ARG A 92 1.00 -17.79 -12.14
CA ARG A 92 2.15 -18.41 -12.81
C ARG A 92 2.42 -17.86 -14.22
N PRO A 93 1.43 -17.49 -15.06
CA PRO A 93 1.67 -16.86 -16.35
C PRO A 93 2.38 -15.51 -16.29
N HIS A 94 2.38 -14.83 -15.14
CA HIS A 94 3.14 -13.57 -14.94
C HIS A 94 4.56 -13.82 -14.44
N VAL A 95 4.96 -15.08 -14.30
CA VAL A 95 6.34 -15.50 -14.09
C VAL A 95 6.92 -15.90 -15.45
N VAL A 96 7.77 -15.05 -16.01
CA VAL A 96 8.43 -15.29 -17.29
C VAL A 96 9.93 -15.24 -17.07
N ASP A 97 10.65 -16.28 -17.51
CA ASP A 97 12.11 -16.41 -17.36
C ASP A 97 12.59 -16.20 -15.91
N GLY A 98 11.81 -16.70 -14.94
CA GLY A 98 12.13 -16.58 -13.52
C GLY A 98 11.99 -15.17 -12.95
N ARG A 99 11.29 -14.26 -13.65
CA ARG A 99 11.00 -12.89 -13.24
C ARG A 99 9.49 -12.66 -13.18
N LEU A 100 9.05 -11.85 -12.23
CA LEU A 100 7.70 -11.29 -12.23
C LEU A 100 7.58 -10.22 -13.31
N GLN A 101 6.54 -10.31 -14.14
CA GLN A 101 6.11 -9.25 -15.05
C GLN A 101 5.38 -8.15 -14.27
N MET A 102 6.13 -7.39 -13.47
CA MET A 102 5.55 -6.41 -12.54
C MET A 102 4.78 -5.30 -13.23
N ASP A 103 5.17 -4.95 -14.45
CA ASP A 103 4.46 -4.00 -15.29
C ASP A 103 3.02 -4.44 -15.59
N VAL A 104 2.89 -5.72 -15.94
CA VAL A 104 1.62 -6.39 -16.24
C VAL A 104 0.77 -6.54 -14.97
N ILE A 105 1.39 -6.81 -13.83
CA ILE A 105 0.74 -6.99 -12.53
C ILE A 105 0.16 -5.65 -12.03
N LEU A 106 0.93 -4.56 -12.13
CA LEU A 106 0.51 -3.23 -11.69
C LEU A 106 -0.51 -2.58 -12.63
N SER A 107 -0.40 -2.81 -13.95
CA SER A 107 -1.44 -2.42 -14.91
C SER A 107 -2.79 -3.06 -14.56
N ARG A 108 -2.77 -4.36 -14.20
CA ARG A 108 -3.98 -5.05 -13.74
C ARG A 108 -4.50 -4.53 -12.42
N PHE A 109 -3.63 -4.20 -11.47
CA PHE A 109 -4.01 -3.55 -10.22
C PHE A 109 -4.75 -2.22 -10.50
N ARG A 110 -4.19 -1.35 -11.33
CA ARG A 110 -4.81 -0.08 -11.76
C ARG A 110 -6.20 -0.33 -12.33
N ALA A 111 -6.31 -1.23 -13.32
CA ALA A 111 -7.57 -1.56 -13.96
C ALA A 111 -8.59 -2.19 -12.98
N PHE A 112 -8.14 -2.99 -12.02
CA PHE A 112 -8.97 -3.54 -10.95
C PHE A 112 -9.56 -2.43 -10.09
N VAL A 113 -8.71 -1.50 -9.63
CA VAL A 113 -9.11 -0.36 -8.81
C VAL A 113 -10.07 0.56 -9.56
N GLU A 114 -9.82 0.90 -10.82
CA GLU A 114 -10.73 1.77 -11.59
C GLU A 114 -12.11 1.14 -11.80
N ARG A 115 -12.19 -0.18 -11.97
CA ARG A 115 -13.47 -0.89 -12.18
C ARG A 115 -14.29 -1.05 -10.90
N ARG A 116 -13.65 -1.28 -9.75
CA ARG A 116 -14.32 -1.67 -8.49
C ARG A 116 -14.23 -0.59 -7.40
N GLY A 117 -13.35 0.38 -7.58
CA GLY A 117 -12.88 1.28 -6.53
C GLY A 117 -13.87 2.33 -6.04
N ARG A 118 -15.02 2.51 -6.69
CA ARG A 118 -16.03 3.48 -6.22
C ARG A 118 -16.69 3.10 -4.89
N ALA A 119 -16.72 1.82 -4.51
CA ALA A 119 -17.31 1.35 -3.26
C ALA A 119 -16.25 1.03 -2.18
N ALA A 120 -15.17 0.36 -2.58
CA ALA A 120 -14.09 -0.08 -1.69
C ALA A 120 -13.23 1.08 -1.15
N PHE A 121 -13.14 2.22 -1.87
CA PHE A 121 -12.35 3.38 -1.45
C PHE A 121 -13.15 4.46 -0.71
N LYS A 122 -14.43 4.21 -0.38
CA LYS A 122 -15.22 5.04 0.55
C LYS A 122 -14.81 4.83 2.01
N ILE A 123 -13.52 4.74 2.30
CA ILE A 123 -13.03 4.50 3.66
C ILE A 123 -12.96 5.81 4.47
N SER A 124 -12.95 6.98 3.82
CA SER A 124 -13.31 8.26 4.44
C SER A 124 -13.48 9.36 3.38
N GLU A 125 -13.99 10.54 3.77
CA GLU A 125 -14.05 11.74 2.91
C GLU A 125 -12.67 12.20 2.41
N THR A 126 -11.58 11.65 2.99
CA THR A 126 -10.18 11.84 2.59
C THR A 126 -9.58 10.55 2.03
N PRO A 127 -9.50 10.36 0.71
CA PRO A 127 -8.66 9.33 0.11
C PRO A 127 -7.19 9.61 0.45
N GLN A 128 -6.50 8.63 0.99
CA GLN A 128 -5.14 8.80 1.55
C GLN A 128 -4.19 7.80 0.92
N GLU A 129 -2.95 8.25 0.66
CA GLU A 129 -1.81 7.48 0.14
C GLU A 129 -1.70 6.10 0.82
N ALA A 130 -1.73 6.13 2.14
CA ALA A 130 -2.02 5.06 3.08
C ALA A 130 -2.92 3.92 2.60
N THR A 131 -4.16 4.24 2.22
CA THR A 131 -5.17 3.27 1.83
C THR A 131 -4.80 2.64 0.49
N GLY A 132 -4.22 3.43 -0.40
CA GLY A 132 -3.73 2.96 -1.70
C GLY A 132 -2.54 2.00 -1.54
N GLN A 133 -1.54 2.38 -0.75
CA GLN A 133 -0.40 1.55 -0.39
C GLN A 133 -0.86 0.23 0.24
N TYR A 134 -1.74 0.32 1.24
CA TYR A 134 -2.32 -0.84 1.91
C TYR A 134 -2.96 -1.83 0.92
N LEU A 135 -3.80 -1.32 0.02
CA LEU A 135 -4.47 -2.14 -0.97
C LEU A 135 -3.49 -2.77 -1.95
N LEU A 136 -2.51 -1.99 -2.42
CA LEU A 136 -1.48 -2.48 -3.32
C LEU A 136 -0.67 -3.60 -2.67
N THR A 137 -0.20 -3.40 -1.44
CA THR A 137 0.52 -4.41 -0.67
C THR A 137 -0.32 -5.68 -0.50
N ALA A 138 -1.60 -5.55 -0.16
CA ALA A 138 -2.48 -6.72 0.01
C ALA A 138 -2.72 -7.47 -1.32
N TYR A 139 -2.87 -6.74 -2.42
CA TYR A 139 -3.01 -7.30 -3.76
C TYR A 139 -1.74 -8.05 -4.19
N LEU A 140 -0.56 -7.45 -3.99
CA LEU A 140 0.72 -8.08 -4.30
C LEU A 140 0.97 -9.29 -3.41
N ASP A 141 0.72 -9.19 -2.10
CA ASP A 141 0.89 -10.28 -1.14
C ASP A 141 0.06 -11.52 -1.52
N LEU A 142 -1.20 -11.31 -1.94
CA LEU A 142 -2.09 -12.38 -2.38
C LEU A 142 -1.56 -13.10 -3.63
N LEU A 143 -0.92 -12.37 -4.54
CA LEU A 143 -0.50 -12.90 -5.83
C LEU A 143 0.91 -13.49 -5.78
N VAL A 144 1.86 -12.73 -5.27
CA VAL A 144 3.28 -13.09 -5.21
C VAL A 144 3.51 -14.34 -4.35
N ARG A 145 2.75 -14.52 -3.27
CA ARG A 145 2.83 -15.73 -2.44
C ARG A 145 2.46 -17.01 -3.20
N GLN A 146 1.60 -16.94 -4.22
CA GLN A 146 1.21 -18.13 -5.00
C GLN A 146 2.37 -18.74 -5.78
N VAL A 147 3.38 -17.93 -6.09
CA VAL A 147 4.59 -18.35 -6.80
C VAL A 147 5.80 -18.43 -5.86
N GLY A 148 5.60 -18.28 -4.56
CA GLY A 148 6.67 -18.39 -3.55
C GLY A 148 7.55 -17.14 -3.40
N GLY A 149 7.07 -15.97 -3.82
CA GLY A 149 7.73 -14.70 -3.50
C GLY A 149 7.25 -14.09 -2.18
N GLU A 150 7.87 -12.98 -1.80
CA GLU A 150 7.62 -12.25 -0.57
C GLU A 150 7.34 -10.78 -0.86
N VAL A 151 6.51 -10.15 -0.02
CA VAL A 151 6.20 -8.72 -0.08
C VAL A 151 6.50 -8.13 1.30
N PHE A 152 7.28 -7.06 1.33
CA PHE A 152 7.57 -6.29 2.53
C PHE A 152 7.11 -4.85 2.33
N ALA A 153 6.58 -4.23 3.39
CA ALA A 153 6.14 -2.84 3.38
C ALA A 153 6.90 -2.05 4.45
N GLU A 154 6.99 -0.73 4.27
CA GLU A 154 7.66 0.20 5.20
C GLU A 154 9.12 -0.21 5.49
N VAL A 155 9.88 -0.56 4.44
CA VAL A 155 11.21 -1.14 4.56
C VAL A 155 12.27 -0.04 4.76
N PRO A 156 13.05 -0.05 5.85
CA PRO A 156 14.18 0.87 6.00
C PRO A 156 15.21 0.66 4.89
N SER A 157 15.70 1.76 4.30
CA SER A 157 16.70 1.79 3.23
C SER A 157 17.75 2.85 3.54
N GLY A 158 18.85 2.86 2.78
CA GLY A 158 19.88 3.91 2.89
C GLY A 158 19.38 5.33 2.55
N ALA A 159 18.21 5.46 1.91
CA ALA A 159 17.63 6.72 1.46
C ALA A 159 16.32 7.08 2.22
N GLY A 160 15.99 6.39 3.30
CA GLY A 160 14.75 6.60 4.05
C GLY A 160 13.95 5.31 4.15
N ARG A 161 12.63 5.37 3.94
CA ARG A 161 11.75 4.21 4.06
C ARG A 161 11.00 3.96 2.75
N LEU A 162 11.16 2.76 2.23
CA LEU A 162 10.51 2.28 1.03
C LEU A 162 9.08 1.83 1.33
N ASP A 163 8.13 2.22 0.48
CA ASP A 163 6.74 1.85 0.68
C ASP A 163 6.53 0.33 0.55
N VAL A 164 6.97 -0.26 -0.57
CA VAL A 164 6.82 -1.70 -0.86
C VAL A 164 8.02 -2.24 -1.62
N ILE A 165 8.50 -3.41 -1.20
CA ILE A 165 9.45 -4.21 -1.97
C ILE A 165 8.91 -5.63 -2.17
N VAL A 166 8.97 -6.11 -3.40
CA VAL A 166 8.64 -7.50 -3.74
C VAL A 166 9.94 -8.25 -3.98
N VAL A 167 10.08 -9.43 -3.39
CA VAL A 167 11.24 -10.31 -3.57
C VAL A 167 10.79 -11.62 -4.20
N PHE A 168 11.37 -11.96 -5.34
CA PHE A 168 11.09 -13.22 -6.03
C PHE A 168 12.33 -13.69 -6.78
N ASN A 169 12.75 -14.94 -6.54
CA ASN A 169 13.89 -15.57 -7.22
C ASN A 169 15.17 -14.69 -7.22
N GLY A 170 15.49 -14.10 -6.06
CA GLY A 170 16.63 -13.20 -5.89
C GLY A 170 16.47 -11.81 -6.53
N GLN A 171 15.39 -11.54 -7.25
CA GLN A 171 15.05 -10.23 -7.80
C GLN A 171 14.30 -9.39 -6.77
N ARG A 172 14.57 -8.08 -6.77
CA ARG A 172 13.91 -7.09 -5.93
C ARG A 172 13.16 -6.10 -6.82
N TYR A 173 11.89 -5.88 -6.54
CA TYR A 173 11.05 -4.90 -7.24
C TYR A 173 10.69 -3.79 -6.27
N VAL A 174 11.23 -2.60 -6.53
CA VAL A 174 11.02 -1.40 -5.71
C VAL A 174 9.76 -0.68 -6.18
N ILE A 175 8.80 -0.51 -5.28
CA ILE A 175 7.50 0.08 -5.59
C ILE A 175 7.23 1.21 -4.58
N GLU A 176 7.09 2.43 -5.09
CA GLU A 176 6.69 3.60 -4.32
C GLU A 176 5.24 3.96 -4.62
N THR A 177 4.51 4.43 -3.61
CA THR A 177 3.13 4.89 -3.74
C THR A 177 3.00 6.35 -3.38
N LYS A 178 2.13 7.07 -4.09
CA LYS A 178 1.88 8.50 -3.83
C LYS A 178 0.42 8.85 -4.01
N LEU A 179 -0.04 9.87 -3.29
CA LEU A 179 -1.24 10.59 -3.69
C LEU A 179 -0.87 11.71 -4.68
N TRP A 180 -1.58 11.81 -5.79
CA TRP A 180 -1.42 12.92 -6.73
C TRP A 180 -1.70 14.25 -6.00
N ARG A 181 -0.76 15.19 -6.10
CA ARG A 181 -0.87 16.56 -5.57
C ARG A 181 -0.32 17.60 -6.55
N GLY A 182 -0.40 17.28 -7.84
CA GLY A 182 0.14 18.11 -8.93
C GLY A 182 1.57 17.74 -9.36
N PRO A 183 2.07 18.37 -10.44
CA PRO A 183 3.31 17.97 -11.11
C PRO A 183 4.55 18.05 -10.21
N ALA A 184 4.71 19.09 -9.40
CA ALA A 184 5.89 19.24 -8.54
C ALA A 184 6.02 18.10 -7.51
N ALA A 185 4.90 17.66 -6.92
CA ALA A 185 4.90 16.52 -6.00
C ALA A 185 5.18 15.20 -6.72
N PHE A 186 4.70 15.08 -7.96
CA PHE A 186 5.00 13.94 -8.82
C PHE A 186 6.49 13.86 -9.15
N ASP A 187 7.11 14.95 -9.60
CA ASP A 187 8.54 14.99 -9.93
C ASP A 187 9.40 14.69 -8.70
N ALA A 188 9.05 15.21 -7.53
CA ALA A 188 9.72 14.88 -6.27
C ALA A 188 9.66 13.36 -5.96
N SER A 189 8.52 12.70 -6.24
CA SER A 189 8.41 11.25 -6.05
C SER A 189 9.23 10.44 -7.03
N VAL A 190 9.41 10.92 -8.27
CA VAL A 190 10.32 10.31 -9.24
C VAL A 190 11.75 10.35 -8.69
N THR A 191 12.21 11.50 -8.19
CA THR A 191 13.53 11.63 -7.55
C THR A 191 13.69 10.71 -6.34
N GLN A 192 12.64 10.55 -5.54
CA GLN A 192 12.64 9.64 -4.41
C GLN A 192 12.84 8.18 -4.85
N VAL A 193 12.11 7.72 -5.87
CA VAL A 193 12.28 6.37 -6.45
C VAL A 193 13.70 6.18 -6.98
N GLN A 194 14.27 7.16 -7.68
CA GLN A 194 15.66 7.09 -8.16
C GLN A 194 16.65 6.88 -7.01
N SER A 195 16.45 7.57 -5.88
CA SER A 195 17.30 7.42 -4.69
C SER A 195 17.21 5.99 -4.12
N TYR A 196 16.01 5.43 -4.04
CA TYR A 196 15.82 4.06 -3.58
C TYR A 196 16.39 3.01 -4.52
N LEU A 197 16.22 3.19 -5.82
CA LEU A 197 16.81 2.30 -6.82
C LEU A 197 18.33 2.24 -6.68
N ARG A 198 18.98 3.40 -6.46
CA ARG A 198 20.42 3.47 -6.20
C ARG A 198 20.81 2.74 -4.91
N SER A 199 20.08 2.93 -3.81
CA SER A 199 20.41 2.26 -2.54
C SER A 199 20.22 0.74 -2.60
N GLU A 200 19.25 0.27 -3.39
CA GLU A 200 18.94 -1.16 -3.57
C GLU A 200 19.71 -1.81 -4.73
N GLY A 201 20.58 -1.06 -5.42
CA GLY A 201 21.33 -1.54 -6.59
C GLY A 201 20.43 -1.97 -7.76
N GLN A 202 19.27 -1.36 -7.90
CA GLN A 202 18.29 -1.63 -8.95
C GLN A 202 18.32 -0.54 -10.03
N THR A 203 17.95 -0.90 -11.26
CA THR A 203 17.81 0.04 -12.38
C THR A 203 16.36 0.21 -12.83
N THR A 204 15.43 -0.58 -12.28
CA THR A 204 14.00 -0.52 -12.62
C THR A 204 13.16 -0.39 -11.36
N GLY A 205 12.26 0.58 -11.35
CA GLY A 205 11.32 0.83 -10.26
C GLY A 205 9.91 1.10 -10.74
N TYR A 206 8.98 1.13 -9.80
CA TYR A 206 7.57 1.33 -10.08
C TYR A 206 7.01 2.44 -9.19
N LEU A 207 6.25 3.35 -9.79
CA LEU A 207 5.59 4.45 -9.10
C LEU A 207 4.09 4.34 -9.31
N VAL A 208 3.34 4.08 -8.23
CA VAL A 208 1.87 3.98 -8.27
C VAL A 208 1.28 5.24 -7.64
N VAL A 209 0.68 6.09 -8.48
CA VAL A 209 0.13 7.37 -8.04
C VAL A 209 -1.39 7.31 -8.03
N PHE A 210 -1.96 7.37 -6.83
CA PHE A 210 -3.40 7.41 -6.64
C PHE A 210 -3.93 8.82 -6.87
N HIS A 211 -4.94 8.94 -7.71
CA HIS A 211 -5.65 10.20 -7.96
C HIS A 211 -7.06 10.11 -7.41
N ALA A 212 -7.35 10.99 -6.47
CA ALA A 212 -8.69 11.14 -5.92
C ALA A 212 -9.05 12.62 -5.83
N ARG A 213 -10.33 12.94 -5.63
CA ARG A 213 -10.82 14.32 -5.41
C ARG A 213 -10.18 15.34 -6.37
N PRO A 214 -10.46 15.25 -7.69
CA PRO A 214 -9.84 16.12 -8.69
C PRO A 214 -10.04 17.63 -8.43
N ALA A 215 -11.12 17.99 -7.72
CA ALA A 215 -11.40 19.36 -7.31
C ALA A 215 -10.43 19.91 -6.24
N ILE A 216 -9.79 19.03 -5.46
CA ILE A 216 -8.85 19.40 -4.39
C ILE A 216 -7.41 19.21 -4.84
N TYR A 217 -7.11 18.07 -5.48
CA TYR A 217 -5.74 17.70 -5.83
C TYR A 217 -5.34 18.04 -7.27
N GLY A 218 -6.20 18.78 -7.98
CA GLY A 218 -6.02 19.08 -9.39
C GLY A 218 -6.37 17.88 -10.27
N ARG A 219 -6.44 18.12 -11.58
CA ARG A 219 -6.66 17.06 -12.57
C ARG A 219 -5.35 16.38 -12.89
N LEU A 220 -5.43 15.09 -13.22
CA LEU A 220 -4.32 14.43 -13.90
C LEU A 220 -4.11 15.10 -15.27
N PRO A 221 -2.89 15.06 -15.81
CA PRO A 221 -2.64 15.44 -17.20
C PRO A 221 -3.59 14.69 -18.14
N GLU A 222 -4.06 15.35 -19.19
CA GLU A 222 -4.71 14.65 -20.31
C GLU A 222 -3.64 13.79 -20.99
N GLY A 223 -3.84 12.47 -21.03
CA GLY A 223 -2.84 11.55 -21.57
C GLY A 223 -2.93 10.13 -21.02
N GLU A 224 -1.84 9.37 -21.22
CA GLU A 224 -1.70 7.98 -20.79
C GLU A 224 -1.65 7.86 -19.26
N LEU A 225 -2.39 6.87 -18.74
CA LEU A 225 -2.40 6.53 -17.31
C LEU A 225 -1.25 5.61 -16.91
N GLU A 226 -0.54 5.08 -17.90
CA GLU A 226 0.60 4.18 -17.74
C GLU A 226 1.67 4.65 -18.70
N PHE A 227 2.86 4.96 -18.18
CA PHE A 227 3.97 5.42 -19.01
C PHE A 227 5.30 5.10 -18.33
N VAL A 228 6.38 5.17 -19.10
CA VAL A 228 7.75 4.93 -18.62
C VAL A 228 8.51 6.25 -18.58
N ARG A 229 9.25 6.46 -17.49
CA ARG A 229 10.24 7.53 -17.36
C ARG A 229 11.62 6.90 -17.36
N GLU A 230 12.48 7.38 -18.25
CA GLU A 230 13.88 7.03 -18.27
C GLU A 230 14.67 8.27 -17.91
N ASP A 231 15.48 8.18 -16.86
CA ASP A 231 16.31 9.27 -16.40
C ASP A 231 17.52 8.71 -15.65
N GLU A 232 18.70 9.32 -15.85
CA GLU A 232 19.97 8.93 -15.20
C GLU A 232 20.27 7.42 -15.23
N GLY A 233 19.88 6.72 -16.30
CA GLY A 233 20.12 5.28 -16.48
C GLY A 233 19.20 4.35 -15.67
N VAL A 234 18.13 4.90 -15.08
CA VAL A 234 17.06 4.12 -14.45
C VAL A 234 15.74 4.24 -15.21
N THR A 235 14.94 3.17 -15.14
CA THR A 235 13.62 3.05 -15.76
C THR A 235 12.55 3.02 -14.66
N ILE A 236 11.62 3.96 -14.69
CA ILE A 236 10.51 4.03 -13.74
C ILE A 236 9.20 3.85 -14.49
N HIS A 237 8.50 2.76 -14.19
CA HIS A 237 7.15 2.51 -14.71
C HIS A 237 6.13 3.22 -13.81
N VAL A 238 5.32 4.10 -14.40
CA VAL A 238 4.37 4.94 -13.67
C VAL A 238 2.94 4.47 -13.94
N TYR A 239 2.14 4.35 -12.88
CA TYR A 239 0.74 3.97 -12.92
C TYR A 239 -0.13 5.01 -12.22
N LEU A 240 -0.92 5.76 -12.99
CA LEU A 240 -1.89 6.72 -12.47
C LEU A 240 -3.22 6.00 -12.21
N VAL A 241 -3.57 5.83 -10.93
CA VAL A 241 -4.75 5.06 -10.49
C VAL A 241 -5.87 6.00 -10.08
N ARG A 242 -6.95 6.09 -10.86
CA ARG A 242 -8.11 6.93 -10.52
C ARG A 242 -9.00 6.23 -9.48
N LEU A 243 -9.26 6.92 -8.36
CA LEU A 243 -10.08 6.42 -7.26
C LEU A 243 -11.54 6.89 -7.33
N GLY A 244 -11.84 7.92 -8.12
CA GLY A 244 -13.19 8.50 -8.27
C GLY A 244 -13.18 9.99 -8.50
#